data_AF-A0A7S0WNZ9-F1
#
_entry.id   AF-A0A7S0WNZ9-F1
#
_cell.length_a   1.000
_cell.length_b   1.000
_cell.length_c   1.000
_cell.angle_alpha   90.00
_cell.angle_beta   90.00
_cell.angle_gamma   90.00
#
_symmetry.space_group_name_H-M   'P 1'
#
loop_
_entity.id
_entity.type
_entity.pdbx_description
1 polymer ?
#
loop_
_entity_poly.entity_id
_entity_poly.type
_entity_poly.pdbx_seq_one_letter_code
_entity_poly.pdbx_strand_id
1 'polypeptide(L)'
;GLPRLTTLHVADMRLPQGMMAVVTQHCPSLHTIKLQAPTAPNGRQYSRWDGGWWSDLASLPSLTSLDLGCWAFWVSAGRDVSRLTGLSRLALSQCFNSGEGLGAISH
;
A
#
# COMPACT_ATOMS: atom_id res chain seq x y z
N GLY A 1 11.79 12.13 -13.10
CA GLY A 1 11.02 11.97 -11.86
C GLY A 1 10.01 13.08 -11.73
N LEU A 2 8.99 12.90 -10.90
CA LEU A 2 7.94 13.90 -10.62
C LEU A 2 8.11 14.39 -9.18
N PRO A 3 9.12 15.23 -8.88
CA PRO A 3 9.50 15.55 -7.50
C PRO A 3 8.45 16.34 -6.73
N ARG A 4 7.46 16.92 -7.42
CA ARG A 4 6.33 17.64 -6.82
C ARG A 4 5.06 16.82 -6.73
N LEU A 5 5.07 15.56 -7.17
CA LEU A 5 3.91 14.69 -7.08
C LEU A 5 3.66 14.35 -5.61
N THR A 6 2.54 14.81 -5.08
CA THR A 6 2.14 14.60 -3.67
C THR A 6 1.14 13.46 -3.53
N THR A 7 0.45 13.09 -4.60
CA THR A 7 -0.57 12.06 -4.60
C THR A 7 -0.36 11.12 -5.78
N LEU A 8 -0.29 9.83 -5.48
CA LEU A 8 -0.30 8.76 -6.48
C LEU A 8 -1.58 7.95 -6.29
N HIS A 9 -2.37 7.83 -7.36
CA HIS A 9 -3.52 6.94 -7.41
C HIS A 9 -3.31 5.95 -8.55
N VAL A 10 -3.26 4.66 -8.22
CA VAL A 10 -3.18 3.57 -9.19
C VAL A 10 -4.35 2.64 -8.91
N ALA A 11 -5.23 2.48 -9.90
CA ALA A 11 -6.41 1.65 -9.79
C ALA A 11 -6.51 0.70 -10.98
N ASP A 12 -7.08 -0.49 -10.75
CA ASP A 12 -7.33 -1.51 -11.77
C ASP A 12 -6.08 -1.95 -12.55
N MET A 13 -4.90 -1.84 -11.92
CA MET A 13 -3.64 -2.26 -12.50
C MET A 13 -2.98 -3.33 -11.65
N ARG A 14 -2.40 -4.33 -12.32
CA ARG A 14 -1.49 -5.27 -11.67
C ARG A 14 -0.15 -4.57 -11.46
N LEU A 15 0.20 -4.33 -10.20
CA LEU A 15 1.47 -3.68 -9.85
C LEU A 15 2.62 -4.68 -10.00
N PRO A 16 3.62 -4.43 -10.86
CA PRO A 16 4.78 -5.31 -10.97
C PRO A 16 5.69 -5.18 -9.73
N GLN A 17 6.44 -6.24 -9.46
CA GLN A 17 7.46 -6.22 -8.41
C GLN A 17 8.47 -5.09 -8.66
N GLY A 18 8.85 -4.36 -7.62
CA GLY A 18 9.78 -3.24 -7.71
C GLY A 18 9.18 -1.93 -8.23
N MET A 19 7.88 -1.87 -8.58
CA MET A 19 7.23 -0.62 -8.95
C MET A 19 7.35 0.43 -7.84
N MET A 20 7.21 0.02 -6.57
CA MET A 20 7.31 0.95 -5.45
C MET A 20 8.71 1.53 -5.31
N ALA A 21 9.79 0.74 -5.48
CA ALA A 21 11.15 1.26 -5.52
C ALA A 21 11.33 2.38 -6.56
N VAL A 22 10.77 2.22 -7.76
CA VAL A 22 10.82 3.26 -8.81
C VAL A 22 10.03 4.51 -8.39
N VAL A 23 8.84 4.32 -7.82
CA VAL A 23 8.00 5.42 -7.33
C VAL A 23 8.69 6.19 -6.22
N THR A 24 9.26 5.50 -5.23
CA THR A 24 9.90 6.14 -4.07
C THR A 24 11.19 6.86 -4.46
N GLN A 25 11.94 6.32 -5.42
CA GLN A 25 13.12 6.96 -5.98
C GLN A 25 12.81 8.25 -6.75
N HIS A 26 11.67 8.29 -7.48
CA HIS A 26 11.36 9.40 -8.39
C HIS A 26 10.31 10.39 -7.87
N CYS A 27 9.61 10.06 -6.78
CA CYS A 27 8.54 10.86 -6.19
C CYS A 27 8.71 10.97 -4.66
N PRO A 28 9.80 11.60 -4.18
CA PRO A 28 10.11 11.67 -2.74
C PRO A 28 9.10 12.51 -1.93
N SER A 29 8.35 13.37 -2.59
CA SER A 29 7.33 14.25 -1.97
C SER A 29 5.94 13.61 -1.90
N LEU A 30 5.81 12.29 -2.10
CA LEU A 30 4.51 11.63 -1.99
C LEU A 30 4.01 11.63 -0.55
N HIS A 31 2.83 12.21 -0.37
CA HIS A 31 2.12 12.27 0.91
C HIS A 31 0.97 11.26 0.96
N THR A 32 0.36 11.00 -0.20
CA THR A 32 -0.81 10.14 -0.32
C THR A 32 -0.59 9.11 -1.41
N ILE A 33 -0.79 7.85 -1.06
CA ILE A 33 -0.79 6.74 -2.01
C ILE A 33 -2.14 6.03 -1.91
N LYS A 34 -2.79 5.86 -3.05
CA LYS A 34 -4.01 5.08 -3.19
C LYS A 34 -3.77 3.98 -4.20
N LEU A 35 -3.91 2.73 -3.77
CA LEU A 35 -3.66 1.55 -4.59
C LEU A 35 -4.91 0.69 -4.56
N GLN A 36 -5.57 0.58 -5.71
CA GLN A 36 -6.76 -0.22 -5.87
C GLN A 36 -6.45 -1.37 -6.83
N ALA A 37 -6.55 -2.60 -6.35
CA ALA A 37 -6.42 -3.80 -7.20
C ALA A 37 -7.47 -3.81 -8.33
N PRO A 38 -7.22 -4.59 -9.40
CA PRO A 38 -8.27 -4.89 -10.36
C PRO A 38 -9.41 -5.67 -9.69
N THR A 39 -10.64 -5.26 -9.99
CA THR A 39 -11.83 -6.00 -9.58
C THR A 39 -11.87 -7.35 -10.28
N ALA A 40 -11.78 -8.45 -9.52
CA ALA A 40 -11.95 -9.79 -10.06
C ALA A 40 -13.40 -10.03 -10.45
N PRO A 41 -13.69 -10.42 -11.71
CA PRO A 41 -15.05 -10.76 -12.13
C PRO A 41 -15.66 -11.93 -11.32
N ASN A 42 -14.81 -12.73 -10.67
CA ASN A 42 -15.17 -13.92 -9.93
C ASN A 42 -14.82 -13.85 -8.43
N GLY A 43 -14.52 -12.65 -7.90
CA GLY A 43 -14.18 -12.45 -6.50
C GLY A 43 -12.85 -13.09 -6.05
N ARG A 44 -12.01 -13.56 -6.99
CA ARG A 44 -10.70 -14.13 -6.64
C ARG A 44 -9.72 -13.03 -6.22
N GLN A 45 -8.98 -13.30 -5.16
CA GLN A 45 -7.91 -12.43 -4.67
C GLN A 45 -6.75 -12.47 -5.66
N TYR A 46 -6.38 -11.33 -6.23
CA TYR A 46 -5.34 -11.32 -7.26
C TYR A 46 -3.92 -11.32 -6.74
N SER A 47 -3.65 -10.84 -5.52
CA SER A 47 -2.36 -11.09 -4.89
C SER A 47 -2.35 -10.73 -3.40
N ARG A 48 -1.37 -11.31 -2.71
CA ARG A 48 -0.95 -10.89 -1.38
C ARG A 48 -0.01 -9.69 -1.55
N TRP A 49 0.01 -8.83 -0.55
CA TRP A 49 1.03 -7.81 -0.39
C TRP A 49 2.36 -8.45 0.05
N ASP A 50 2.98 -9.25 -0.81
CA ASP A 50 4.30 -9.83 -0.62
C ASP A 50 5.31 -9.23 -1.62
N GLY A 51 6.59 -9.14 -1.24
CA GLY A 51 7.65 -8.71 -2.16
C GLY A 51 8.31 -7.35 -1.91
N GLY A 52 8.53 -6.97 -0.64
CA GLY A 52 9.47 -5.90 -0.27
C GLY A 52 8.98 -4.46 -0.45
N TRP A 53 7.85 -4.27 -1.11
CA TRP A 53 7.23 -2.97 -1.36
C TRP A 53 6.93 -2.14 -0.10
N TRP A 54 6.72 -2.77 1.05
CA TRP A 54 6.57 -2.08 2.35
C TRP A 54 7.84 -1.36 2.79
N SER A 55 9.01 -1.95 2.54
CA SER A 55 10.30 -1.32 2.81
C SER A 55 10.52 -0.10 1.91
N ASP A 56 10.08 -0.21 0.64
CA ASP A 56 10.11 0.93 -0.27
C ASP A 56 9.20 2.05 0.25
N LEU A 57 7.95 1.75 0.64
CA LEU A 57 7.03 2.74 1.21
C LEU A 57 7.56 3.36 2.50
N ALA A 58 8.23 2.58 3.36
CA ALA A 58 8.87 3.08 4.58
C ALA A 58 10.00 4.09 4.28
N SER A 59 10.57 4.06 3.08
CA SER A 59 11.58 5.05 2.65
C SER A 59 11.00 6.42 2.29
N LEU A 60 9.66 6.57 2.21
CA LEU A 60 9.01 7.86 1.93
C LEU A 60 8.79 8.66 3.22
N PRO A 61 9.60 9.69 3.52
CA PRO A 61 9.48 10.43 4.78
C PRO A 61 8.20 11.27 4.87
N SER A 62 7.58 11.58 3.74
CA SER A 62 6.38 12.44 3.67
C SER A 62 5.08 11.64 3.67
N LEU A 63 5.14 10.31 3.59
CA LEU A 63 3.95 9.48 3.44
C LEU A 63 3.13 9.48 4.73
N THR A 64 1.94 10.07 4.66
CA THR A 64 1.04 10.23 5.82
C THR A 64 -0.31 9.56 5.61
N SER A 65 -0.68 9.26 4.35
CA SER A 65 -1.94 8.61 4.00
C SER A 65 -1.73 7.47 3.01
N LEU A 66 -2.26 6.29 3.36
CA LEU A 66 -2.24 5.09 2.54
C LEU A 66 -3.65 4.51 2.43
N ASP A 67 -4.15 4.35 1.21
CA ASP A 67 -5.40 3.67 0.91
C ASP A 67 -5.10 2.41 0.11
N LEU A 68 -5.40 1.26 0.72
CA LEU A 68 -5.25 -0.05 0.12
C LEU A 68 -6.64 -0.56 -0.21
N GLY A 69 -6.96 -0.59 -1.50
CA GLY A 69 -8.21 -1.08 -2.06
C GLY A 69 -8.03 -2.45 -2.70
N CYS A 70 -8.93 -3.40 -2.39
CA CYS A 70 -9.12 -4.70 -3.08
C CYS A 70 -7.95 -5.70 -3.15
N TRP A 71 -7.07 -5.68 -2.15
CA TRP A 71 -6.11 -6.76 -1.88
C TRP A 71 -6.45 -7.47 -0.57
N ALA A 72 -5.89 -8.66 -0.34
CA ALA A 72 -6.04 -9.34 0.94
C ALA A 72 -5.07 -8.74 1.97
N PHE A 73 -5.60 -8.22 3.08
CA PHE A 73 -4.82 -7.55 4.14
C PHE A 73 -4.58 -8.50 5.31
N TRP A 74 -3.56 -9.36 5.17
CA TRP A 74 -3.20 -10.41 6.13
C TRP A 74 -2.36 -9.87 7.30
N VAL A 75 -2.14 -10.70 8.33
CA VAL A 75 -1.24 -10.43 9.47
C VAL A 75 0.13 -9.89 9.04
N SER A 76 0.74 -10.46 8.00
CA SER A 76 2.05 -10.01 7.50
C SER A 76 2.00 -8.59 6.97
N ALA A 77 0.96 -8.25 6.20
CA ALA A 77 0.72 -6.89 5.73
C ALA A 77 0.52 -5.92 6.90
N GLY A 78 -0.22 -6.33 7.94
CA GLY A 78 -0.38 -5.54 9.17
C GLY A 78 0.95 -5.23 9.87
N ARG A 79 1.82 -6.23 10.06
CA ARG A 79 3.16 -6.06 10.65
C ARG A 79 4.09 -5.19 9.82
N ASP A 80 3.94 -5.21 8.50
CA ASP A 80 4.76 -4.38 7.63
C ASP A 80 4.24 -2.94 7.61
N VAL A 81 2.92 -2.73 7.61
CA VAL A 81 2.30 -1.41 7.76
C VAL A 81 2.66 -0.75 9.09
N SER A 82 2.78 -1.50 10.18
CA SER A 82 3.16 -0.93 11.49
C SER A 82 4.56 -0.30 11.49
N ARG A 83 5.40 -0.59 10.48
CA ARG A 83 6.71 0.04 10.27
C ARG A 83 6.62 1.42 9.62
N LEU A 84 5.47 1.78 9.04
CA LEU A 84 5.24 3.07 8.42
C LEU A 84 4.91 4.13 9.49
N THR A 85 5.90 4.52 10.28
CA THR A 85 5.73 5.38 11.47
C THR A 85 5.19 6.79 11.18
N GLY A 86 5.33 7.28 9.94
CA GLY A 86 4.77 8.56 9.50
C GLY A 86 3.29 8.51 9.13
N LEU A 87 2.68 7.33 9.09
CA LEU A 87 1.31 7.16 8.62
C LEU A 87 0.30 7.63 9.67
N SER A 88 -0.51 8.63 9.31
CA SER A 88 -1.62 9.14 10.14
C SER A 88 -2.99 8.63 9.70
N ARG A 89 -3.07 8.14 8.45
CA ARG A 89 -4.29 7.60 7.85
C ARG A 89 -4.01 6.32 7.11
N LEU A 90 -4.67 5.25 7.53
CA LEU A 90 -4.77 3.99 6.79
C LEU A 90 -6.24 3.75 6.42
N ALA A 91 -6.52 3.57 5.14
CA ALA A 91 -7.81 3.12 4.65
C ALA A 91 -7.65 1.73 4.01
N LEU A 92 -8.56 0.81 4.34
CA LEU A 92 -8.59 -0.55 3.82
C LEU A 92 -9.92 -0.79 3.09
N SER A 93 -10.12 -0.10 1.98
CA SER A 93 -11.38 -0.11 1.24
C SER A 93 -11.59 -1.48 0.56
N GLN A 94 -12.65 -2.20 0.94
CA GLN A 94 -13.00 -3.49 0.32
C GLN A 94 -11.88 -4.55 0.42
N CYS A 95 -11.02 -4.47 1.43
CA CYS A 95 -10.01 -5.50 1.72
C CYS A 95 -10.64 -6.71 2.42
N PHE A 96 -10.37 -7.91 1.90
CA PHE A 96 -10.70 -9.16 2.58
C PHE A 96 -9.70 -9.46 3.71
N ASN A 97 -10.16 -10.17 4.75
CA ASN A 97 -9.37 -10.57 5.93
C ASN A 97 -8.73 -9.41 6.71
N SER A 98 -9.25 -8.19 6.56
CA SER A 98 -8.72 -7.00 7.22
C SER A 98 -8.64 -7.12 8.75
N GLY A 99 -9.52 -7.90 9.38
CA GLY A 99 -9.50 -8.11 10.83
C GLY A 99 -8.19 -8.72 11.36
N GLU A 100 -7.63 -9.73 10.69
CA GLU A 100 -6.37 -10.35 11.11
C GLU A 100 -5.18 -9.41 10.90
N GLY A 101 -5.13 -8.72 9.77
CA GLY A 101 -4.10 -7.72 9.48
C GLY A 101 -4.16 -6.53 10.44
N LEU A 102 -5.36 -6.02 10.74
CA LEU A 102 -5.56 -4.91 11.66
C LEU A 102 -5.09 -5.26 13.08
N GLY A 103 -5.35 -6.48 13.56
CA GLY A 103 -4.86 -6.93 14.87
C GLY A 103 -3.33 -6.95 14.96
N ALA A 104 -2.63 -7.08 13.83
CA ALA A 104 -1.17 -7.05 13.77
C ALA A 104 -0.58 -5.63 13.71
N ILE A 105 -1.40 -4.59 13.54
CA ILE A 105 -0.95 -3.18 13.60
C ILE A 105 -0.80 -2.70 15.05
N SER A 106 -1.62 -3.23 15.96
CA SER A 106 -1.66 -2.82 17.37
C SER A 106 -0.63 -3.52 18.29
N HIS A 107 0.18 -4.43 17.74
CA HIS A 107 1.22 -5.18 18.45
C HIS A 107 2.62 -4.78 17.97
#